data_AF-A0A2T5GAS4-F1
#
_entry.id   AF-A0A2T5GAS4-F1
#
_cell.length_a   1.000
_cell.length_b   1.000
_cell.length_c   1.000
_cell.angle_alpha   90.00
_cell.angle_beta   90.00
_cell.angle_gamma   90.00
#
_symmetry.space_group_name_H-M   'P 1'
#
loop_
_entity.id
_entity.type
_entity.pdbx_description
1 polymer ?
#
loop_
_entity_poly.entity_id
_entity_poly.type
_entity_poly.pdbx_seq_one_letter_code
_entity_poly.pdbx_strand_id
1 'polypeptide(L)'
;MREEVTSPTFLLLRRYEGTRPFYHVDAYRMRSEEAEPLMEEIEEDVRRGAIVAVEWPERAGWSWRLPTLAVEIAGAGDEPRRVVLRPLTPDAAFAVALAEEALRALEGLGGRERDRRVDGGEG
;
A
#
# COMPACT_ATOMS: atom_id res chain seq x y z
N MET A 1 -14.01 7.21 15.36
CA MET A 1 -12.75 7.23 16.14
C MET A 1 -11.63 6.98 15.15
N ARG A 2 -10.60 7.83 15.09
CA ARG A 2 -9.38 7.54 14.31
C ARG A 2 -8.39 6.94 15.30
N GLU A 3 -8.08 5.67 15.16
CA GLU A 3 -7.08 5.00 15.99
C GLU A 3 -5.69 5.32 15.43
N GLU A 4 -4.72 5.60 16.30
CA GLU A 4 -3.33 5.78 15.86
C GLU A 4 -2.73 4.43 15.46
N VAL A 5 -2.19 4.36 14.24
CA VAL A 5 -1.46 3.20 13.77
C VAL A 5 -0.11 3.18 14.47
N THR A 6 0.13 2.12 15.23
CA THR A 6 1.38 1.89 15.96
C THR A 6 2.02 0.59 15.46
N SER A 7 3.35 0.53 15.48
CA SER A 7 4.04 -0.74 15.23
C SER A 7 3.49 -1.80 16.18
N PRO A 8 3.19 -3.02 15.71
CA PRO A 8 2.75 -4.09 16.57
C PRO A 8 3.97 -4.66 17.31
N THR A 9 4.63 -3.84 18.13
CA THR A 9 5.94 -4.12 18.75
C THR A 9 5.97 -5.42 19.58
N PHE A 10 4.79 -5.92 20.00
CA PHE A 10 4.62 -7.15 20.77
C PHE A 10 3.62 -8.16 20.16
N LEU A 11 2.95 -7.82 19.05
CA LEU A 11 1.95 -8.69 18.40
C LEU A 11 2.44 -9.02 16.99
N LEU A 12 2.24 -10.26 16.53
CA LEU A 12 2.58 -10.60 15.13
C LEU A 12 1.69 -9.83 14.14
N LEU A 13 0.44 -9.57 14.52
CA LEU A 13 -0.57 -8.90 13.72
C LEU A 13 -1.38 -7.92 14.58
N ARG A 14 -1.70 -6.77 14.01
CA ARG A 14 -2.70 -5.85 14.54
C ARG A 14 -3.73 -5.50 13.47
N ARG A 15 -5.01 -5.55 13.85
CA ARG A 15 -6.14 -5.17 13.01
C ARG A 15 -6.65 -3.80 13.44
N TYR A 16 -6.94 -2.95 12.47
CA TYR A 16 -7.50 -1.63 12.65
C TYR A 16 -8.80 -1.51 11.86
N GLU A 17 -9.80 -0.88 12.48
CA GLU A 17 -11.07 -0.59 11.84
C GLU A 17 -11.01 0.78 11.13
N GLY A 18 -11.55 0.85 9.91
CA GLY A 18 -11.51 2.04 9.06
C GLY A 18 -12.46 1.93 7.88
N THR A 19 -12.27 2.77 6.85
CA THR A 19 -13.03 2.64 5.59
C THR A 19 -12.85 1.27 4.96
N ARG A 20 -11.68 0.67 5.15
CA ARG A 20 -11.36 -0.72 4.87
C ARG A 20 -10.67 -1.29 6.12
N PRO A 21 -10.93 -2.55 6.50
CA PRO A 21 -10.14 -3.21 7.53
C PRO A 21 -8.67 -3.17 7.14
N PHE A 22 -7.80 -2.80 8.08
CA PHE A 22 -6.36 -2.70 7.85
C PHE A 22 -5.62 -3.63 8.80
N TYR A 23 -4.77 -4.47 8.23
CA TYR A 23 -3.93 -5.41 8.94
C TYR A 23 -2.48 -4.95 8.86
N HIS A 24 -1.82 -4.86 10.00
CA HIS A 24 -0.39 -4.57 10.10
C HIS A 24 0.30 -5.79 10.69
N VAL A 25 1.15 -6.43 9.90
CA VAL A 25 1.91 -7.61 10.27
C VAL A 25 3.40 -7.25 10.38
N ASP A 26 4.04 -7.66 11.47
CA ASP A 26 5.48 -7.59 11.64
C ASP A 26 6.07 -9.01 11.53
N ALA A 27 6.61 -9.34 10.37
CA ALA A 27 7.19 -10.66 10.12
C ALA A 27 8.62 -10.82 10.68
N TYR A 28 9.20 -9.77 11.29
CA TYR A 28 10.54 -9.85 11.88
C TYR A 28 10.65 -10.99 12.90
N ARG A 29 9.58 -11.18 13.68
CA ARG A 29 9.47 -12.15 14.77
C ARG A 29 8.70 -13.42 14.42
N MET A 30 8.16 -13.49 13.20
CA MET A 30 7.35 -14.60 12.75
C MET A 30 8.24 -15.80 12.41
N ARG A 31 7.82 -16.99 12.84
CA ARG A 31 8.41 -18.24 12.35
C ARG A 31 7.80 -18.58 11.00
N SER A 32 8.58 -19.16 10.09
CA SER A 32 8.10 -19.43 8.72
C SER A 32 6.87 -20.34 8.70
N GLU A 33 6.67 -21.20 9.71
CA GLU A 33 5.49 -22.06 9.83
C GLU A 33 4.20 -21.31 10.22
N GLU A 34 4.32 -20.08 10.75
CA GLU A 34 3.18 -19.25 11.18
C GLU A 34 2.62 -18.38 10.07
N ALA A 35 3.38 -18.18 8.98
CA ALA A 35 3.05 -17.25 7.92
C ALA A 35 1.86 -17.70 7.07
N GLU A 36 1.87 -18.93 6.58
CA GLU A 36 0.79 -19.44 5.72
C GLU A 36 -0.55 -19.52 6.49
N PRO A 37 -0.62 -20.05 7.74
CA PRO A 37 -1.87 -20.04 8.51
C PRO A 37 -2.43 -18.63 8.75
N LEU A 38 -1.55 -17.66 9.05
CA LEU A 38 -1.97 -16.27 9.21
C LEU A 38 -2.52 -15.69 7.90
N MET A 39 -1.88 -16.01 6.78
CA MET A 39 -2.31 -15.59 5.45
C MET A 39 -3.69 -16.15 5.10
N GLU A 40 -3.94 -17.43 5.41
CA GLU A 40 -5.24 -18.07 5.21
C GLU A 40 -6.35 -17.40 6.04
N GLU A 41 -6.06 -16.99 7.28
CA GLU A 41 -7.02 -16.28 8.14
C GLU A 41 -7.43 -14.92 7.57
N ILE A 42 -6.47 -14.16 7.03
CA ILE A 42 -6.72 -12.81 6.51
C ILE A 42 -7.21 -12.78 5.06
N GLU A 43 -7.07 -13.88 4.32
CA GLU A 43 -7.33 -13.94 2.88
C GLU A 43 -8.77 -13.53 2.52
N GLU A 44 -9.76 -14.06 3.24
CA GLU A 44 -11.18 -13.75 2.99
C GLU A 44 -11.49 -12.27 3.22
N ASP A 45 -10.85 -11.67 4.23
CA ASP A 45 -11.00 -10.24 4.50
C ASP A 45 -10.36 -9.40 3.39
N VAL A 46 -9.21 -9.81 2.85
CA VAL A 46 -8.61 -9.15 1.67
C VAL A 46 -9.51 -9.25 0.45
N ARG A 47 -10.13 -10.42 0.22
CA ARG A 47 -11.12 -10.60 -0.85
C ARG A 47 -12.35 -9.70 -0.67
N ARG A 48 -12.67 -9.32 0.57
CA ARG A 48 -13.72 -8.34 0.92
C ARG A 48 -13.25 -6.88 0.93
N GLY A 49 -11.99 -6.63 0.60
CA GLY A 49 -11.41 -5.30 0.45
C GLY A 49 -10.56 -4.82 1.62
N ALA A 50 -10.17 -5.70 2.54
CA ALA A 50 -9.15 -5.37 3.53
C ALA A 50 -7.78 -5.11 2.89
N ILE A 51 -6.97 -4.33 3.59
CA ILE A 51 -5.59 -4.01 3.20
C ILE A 51 -4.65 -4.63 4.22
N VAL A 52 -3.58 -5.28 3.77
CA VAL A 52 -2.55 -5.85 4.63
C VAL A 52 -1.22 -5.17 4.33
N ALA A 53 -0.58 -4.61 5.35
CA ALA A 53 0.80 -4.15 5.30
C ALA A 53 1.68 -5.13 6.09
N VAL A 54 2.75 -5.59 5.45
CA VAL A 54 3.68 -6.55 6.04
C VAL A 54 5.06 -5.92 6.11
N GLU A 55 5.60 -5.79 7.32
CA GLU A 55 7.01 -5.44 7.55
C GLU A 55 7.88 -6.70 7.52
N TRP A 56 9.08 -6.58 6.97
CA TRP A 56 10.07 -7.67 6.82
C TRP A 56 9.51 -8.93 6.11
N PRO A 57 8.77 -8.78 4.98
CA PRO A 57 8.07 -9.89 4.32
C PRO A 57 8.97 -11.08 3.95
N GLU A 58 10.25 -10.83 3.69
CA GLU A 58 11.26 -11.83 3.33
C GLU A 58 11.47 -12.92 4.39
N ARG A 59 11.07 -12.69 5.64
CA ARG A 59 11.24 -13.67 6.72
C ARG A 59 10.14 -14.71 6.79
N ALA A 60 8.95 -14.37 6.30
CA ALA A 60 7.78 -15.21 6.54
C ALA A 60 7.54 -16.25 5.43
N GLY A 61 8.15 -16.12 4.25
CA GLY A 61 8.21 -17.23 3.27
C GLY A 61 6.87 -17.67 2.65
N TRP A 62 5.81 -16.91 2.90
CA TRP A 62 4.48 -16.99 2.28
C TRP A 62 4.49 -16.90 0.75
N SER A 63 3.44 -17.49 0.17
CA SER A 63 3.17 -17.40 -1.26
C SER A 63 2.36 -16.15 -1.62
N TRP A 64 2.80 -15.42 -2.65
CA TRP A 64 2.16 -14.19 -3.12
C TRP A 64 0.93 -14.48 -3.99
N ARG A 65 -0.12 -15.07 -3.39
CA ARG A 65 -1.36 -15.46 -4.09
C ARG A 65 -2.39 -14.34 -4.21
N LEU A 66 -2.19 -13.24 -3.48
CA LEU A 66 -3.05 -12.06 -3.52
C LEU A 66 -2.40 -10.90 -4.28
N PRO A 67 -3.18 -9.92 -4.78
CA PRO A 67 -2.64 -8.69 -5.35
C PRO A 67 -1.63 -8.05 -4.40
N THR A 68 -0.36 -8.03 -4.78
CA THR A 68 0.74 -7.63 -3.89
C THR A 68 1.61 -6.56 -4.54
N LEU A 69 1.78 -5.44 -3.83
CA LEU A 69 2.69 -4.37 -4.17
C LEU A 69 3.82 -4.33 -3.13
N ALA A 70 5.05 -4.59 -3.55
CA ALA A 70 6.21 -4.37 -2.71
C ALA A 70 6.50 -2.87 -2.59
N VAL A 71 6.81 -2.43 -1.37
CA VAL A 71 7.21 -1.06 -1.04
C VAL A 71 8.62 -1.12 -0.45
N GLU A 72 9.61 -0.72 -1.25
CA GLU A 72 11.00 -0.65 -0.80
C GLU A 72 11.31 0.78 -0.37
N ILE A 73 11.79 0.95 0.86
CA ILE A 73 12.14 2.26 1.44
C ILE A 73 13.63 2.24 1.76
N ALA A 74 14.40 3.11 1.11
CA ALA A 74 15.83 3.28 1.33
C ALA A 74 16.17 4.66 1.93
N GLY A 75 17.30 4.73 2.64
CA GLY A 75 17.77 5.93 3.36
C GLY A 75 17.59 5.80 4.88
N ALA A 76 18.49 6.42 5.65
CA ALA A 76 18.49 6.37 7.12
C ALA A 76 18.82 7.74 7.73
N GLY A 77 18.45 7.96 9.00
CA GLY A 77 18.66 9.24 9.68
C GLY A 77 18.02 10.40 8.92
N ASP A 78 18.81 11.44 8.69
CA ASP A 78 18.41 12.68 8.00
C ASP A 78 18.45 12.59 6.47
N GLU A 79 18.86 11.45 5.91
CA GLU A 79 18.90 11.29 4.45
C GLU A 79 17.49 11.24 3.84
N PRO A 80 17.28 11.79 2.63
CA PRO A 80 16.02 11.67 1.92
C PRO A 80 15.61 10.20 1.77
N ARG A 81 14.35 9.88 2.07
CA ARG A 81 13.83 8.53 1.83
C ARG A 81 13.52 8.36 0.35
N ARG A 82 14.05 7.30 -0.25
CA ARG A 82 13.65 6.84 -1.58
C ARG A 82 12.66 5.71 -1.42
N VAL A 83 11.45 5.89 -1.95
CA VAL A 83 10.41 4.85 -1.98
C VAL A 83 10.29 4.30 -3.39
N VAL A 84 10.31 2.98 -3.55
CA VAL A 84 10.12 2.29 -4.81
C VAL A 84 8.94 1.33 -4.67
N LEU A 85 7.97 1.44 -5.57
CA LEU A 85 6.81 0.57 -5.64
C LEU A 85 7.05 -0.48 -6.73
N ARG A 86 6.91 -1.77 -6.40
CA ARG A 86 7.09 -2.87 -7.35
C ARG A 86 5.93 -3.86 -7.26
N PRO A 87 5.09 -3.98 -8.30
CA PRO A 87 4.06 -5.00 -8.29
C PRO A 87 4.70 -6.39 -8.34
N LEU A 88 4.35 -7.26 -7.40
CA LEU A 88 4.82 -8.65 -7.36
C LEU A 88 3.87 -9.62 -8.06
N THR A 89 2.64 -9.19 -8.34
CA THR A 89 1.62 -9.98 -9.04
C THR A 89 1.03 -9.24 -10.23
N PRO A 90 0.50 -9.94 -11.25
CA PRO A 90 -0.10 -9.32 -12.42
C PRO A 90 -1.24 -8.35 -12.09
N ASP A 91 -2.10 -8.71 -11.13
CA ASP A 91 -3.21 -7.87 -10.70
C ASP A 91 -2.73 -6.55 -10.07
N ALA A 92 -1.66 -6.61 -9.27
CA ALA A 92 -1.05 -5.41 -8.72
C ALA A 92 -0.42 -4.54 -9.82
N ALA A 93 0.22 -5.16 -10.82
CA ALA A 93 0.79 -4.43 -11.95
C ALA A 93 -0.28 -3.70 -12.76
N PHE A 94 -1.40 -4.38 -13.03
CA PHE A 94 -2.55 -3.78 -13.70
C PHE A 94 -3.13 -2.62 -12.89
N ALA A 95 -3.33 -2.80 -11.58
CA ALA A 95 -3.85 -1.76 -10.69
C ALA A 95 -2.93 -0.52 -10.64
N VAL A 96 -1.61 -0.71 -10.59
CA VAL A 96 -0.63 0.39 -10.64
C VAL A 96 -0.72 1.12 -11.97
N ALA A 97 -0.73 0.41 -13.10
CA ALA A 97 -0.81 1.03 -14.42
C ALA A 97 -2.09 1.88 -14.58
N LEU A 98 -3.23 1.36 -14.11
CA LEU A 98 -4.50 2.08 -14.11
C LEU A 98 -4.45 3.34 -13.22
N ALA A 99 -3.86 3.22 -12.03
CA ALA A 99 -3.72 4.36 -11.12
C ALA A 99 -2.83 5.46 -11.72
N GLU A 100 -1.73 5.09 -12.37
CA GLU A 100 -0.85 6.04 -13.05
C GLU A 100 -1.57 6.75 -14.22
N GLU A 101 -2.35 6.02 -15.02
CA GLU A 101 -3.13 6.62 -16.10
C GLU A 101 -4.18 7.60 -15.55
N ALA A 102 -4.88 7.22 -14.49
CA ALA A 102 -5.85 8.09 -13.81
C ALA A 102 -5.18 9.36 -13.26
N LEU A 103 -4.01 9.24 -12.62
CA LEU A 103 -3.25 10.38 -12.10
C LEU A 103 -2.83 11.33 -13.23
N ARG A 104 -2.29 10.80 -14.34
CA ARG A 104 -1.93 11.59 -15.53
C ARG A 104 -3.14 12.33 -16.10
N ALA A 105 -4.31 11.68 -16.15
CA ALA A 105 -5.54 12.31 -16.60
C ALA A 105 -5.97 13.47 -15.69
N LEU A 106 -5.88 13.30 -14.37
CA LEU A 106 -6.21 14.35 -13.39
C LEU A 106 -5.27 15.56 -13.49
N GLU A 107 -3.97 15.34 -13.68
CA GLU A 107 -2.99 16.41 -13.88
C GLU A 107 -3.27 17.19 -15.17
N GLY A 108 -3.61 16.48 -16.26
CA GLY A 108 -3.98 17.09 -17.53
C GLY A 108 -5.27 17.92 -17.47
N LEU A 109 -6.22 17.55 -16.62
CA LEU A 109 -7.45 18.32 -16.38
C LEU A 109 -7.15 19.63 -15.61
N GLY A 110 -6.26 19.59 -14.62
CA GLY A 110 -5.84 20.78 -13.87
C GLY A 110 -5.02 21.79 -14.70
N GLY A 111 -4.34 21.34 -15.76
CA GLY A 111 -3.67 22.22 -16.73
C GLY A 111 -4.64 23.01 -17.60
N ARG A 112 -5.71 22.36 -18.11
CA ARG A 112 -6.70 22.99 -18.99
C ARG A 112 -7.60 24.02 -18.29
N GLU A 113 -7.78 23.89 -16.98
CA GLU A 113 -8.59 24.83 -16.19
C GLU A 113 -7.82 26.11 -15.83
N ARG A 114 -6.49 26.04 -15.72
CA ARG A 114 -5.62 27.21 -15.54
C ARG A 114 -5.49 28.05 -16.81
N ASP A 115 -5.42 27.41 -17.98
CA ASP A 115 -5.29 28.10 -19.27
C ASP A 115 -6.55 28.92 -19.63
N ARG A 116 -7.74 28.45 -19.24
CA ARG A 116 -9.01 29.18 -19.45
C ARG A 116 -9.19 30.43 -18.58
N ARG A 117 -8.34 30.66 -17.57
CA ARG A 117 -8.42 31.88 -16.73
C ARG A 117 -7.55 33.03 -17.24
N VAL A 118 -6.67 32.79 -18.20
CA VAL A 118 -5.75 33.81 -18.73
C VAL A 118 -6.38 34.59 -19.90
N ASP A 119 -7.40 34.06 -20.57
CA ASP A 119 -8.03 34.68 -21.75
C ASP A 119 -9.24 35.59 -21.42
N GLY A 120 -9.37 36.01 -20.16
CA GLY A 120 -10.51 36.80 -19.66
C GLY A 120 -10.20 38.24 -19.25
N GLY A 121 -9.04 38.77 -19.65
CA GLY A 121 -8.57 40.10 -19.24
C GLY A 121 -8.17 40.98 -20.42
N GLU A 122 -9.15 41.38 -21.25
CA GLU A 122 -9.06 42.60 -22.05
C GLU A 122 -9.95 43.67 -21.43
N GLY A 123 -9.46 44.91 -21.38
CA GLY A 123 -10.20 46.09 -20.94
C GLY A 123 -9.31 47.28 -20.66
#